data_AF-A0A8H9HGW8-F1
#
_entry.id   AF-A0A8H9HGW8-F1
#
_cell.length_a   1.000
_cell.length_b   1.000
_cell.length_c   1.000
_cell.angle_alpha   90.00
_cell.angle_beta   90.00
_cell.angle_gamma   90.00
#
_symmetry.space_group_name_H-M   'P 1'
#
loop_
_entity.id
_entity.type
_entity.pdbx_description
1 polymer ?
#
loop_
_entity_poly.entity_id
_entity_poly.type
_entity_poly.pdbx_seq_one_letter_code
_entity_poly.pdbx_strand_id
1 'polypeptide(L)'
;MSAQPTTVSGDQLTRDALAVLQPGFTGTEAPEWLLRQIRDGLASVGLFGRNITSPGQLAALTAQLRAEREDILVAIDEEGGDVTRLEVVDGSSVPGNHALGAVDDPDLTRAVAHELARRLADCGVHLNWAPSADVNSDPDNPVIGVRSFGSDPELVARHTAAYVEGMQSAGVAACTKHFPGHGDTAVDSHHALPTIEVAADVLADRDLTPFRAAIAAGSKAVMSAHILVPALDPDNPATLSRRILTGLLREELGYEGLIVTDGMEMQAISATYGIERGSVLAIAAGADAICVGGGLADEQTVIRLRDALVAAVRSGELAEERLADAAARVRALAAWTTATPRATGRRTPDIGLVAARRALEITRTGEHRALTGTPHVVSLAPVANIAVGDETPWGVAAELAVRLPGTTSATYARPEAGDGELAGRVLAEADGRRLVVVVRDEHRHPWMARALDALLAARPDTVVVEMGIPQSAPRGSLYVATHGASRVCGQAAAEAVTT
;
A
#
# COMPACT_ATOMS: atom_id res chain seq x y z
N MET A 1 -49.60 -7.41 26.41
CA MET A 1 -49.07 -8.07 25.22
C MET A 1 -48.55 -6.99 24.30
N SER A 2 -47.25 -6.66 24.42
CA SER A 2 -46.60 -5.70 23.55
C SER A 2 -45.97 -6.48 22.41
N ALA A 3 -46.40 -6.22 21.18
CA ALA A 3 -45.81 -6.84 20.00
C ALA A 3 -44.35 -6.39 19.90
N GLN A 4 -43.42 -7.34 19.94
CA GLN A 4 -42.05 -7.11 19.51
C GLN A 4 -42.09 -6.71 18.02
N PRO A 5 -41.36 -5.66 17.60
CA PRO A 5 -41.15 -5.43 16.19
C PRO A 5 -40.26 -6.57 15.68
N THR A 6 -40.83 -7.41 14.83
CA THR A 6 -40.10 -8.39 14.03
C THR A 6 -39.17 -7.64 13.08
N THR A 7 -37.90 -7.51 13.44
CA THR A 7 -36.85 -7.11 12.51
C THR A 7 -36.76 -8.18 11.43
N VAL A 8 -37.09 -7.83 10.19
CA VAL A 8 -36.89 -8.71 9.04
C VAL A 8 -35.39 -8.83 8.82
N SER A 9 -34.75 -9.87 9.37
CA SER A 9 -33.42 -10.28 8.94
C SER A 9 -33.49 -10.71 7.48
N GLY A 10 -32.61 -10.19 6.62
CA GLY A 10 -32.52 -10.63 5.23
C GLY A 10 -32.37 -12.15 5.10
N ASP A 11 -32.77 -12.71 3.96
CA ASP A 11 -32.54 -14.12 3.63
C ASP A 11 -31.03 -14.46 3.65
N GLN A 12 -30.70 -15.76 3.75
CA GLN A 12 -29.30 -16.21 3.80
C GLN A 12 -28.47 -15.66 2.63
N LEU A 13 -29.05 -15.66 1.43
CA LEU A 13 -28.44 -15.14 0.22
C LEU A 13 -28.02 -13.67 0.36
N THR A 14 -28.88 -12.82 0.92
CA THR A 14 -28.57 -11.41 1.18
C THR A 14 -27.43 -11.25 2.18
N ARG A 15 -27.39 -12.09 3.22
CA ARG A 15 -26.33 -12.07 4.24
C ARG A 15 -24.99 -12.55 3.69
N ASP A 16 -24.99 -13.47 2.73
CA ASP A 16 -23.78 -13.92 2.05
C ASP A 16 -23.30 -12.89 1.03
N ALA A 17 -24.22 -12.25 0.31
CA ALA A 17 -23.90 -11.11 -0.57
C ALA A 17 -23.29 -9.93 0.20
N LEU A 18 -23.78 -9.63 1.41
CA LEU A 18 -23.15 -8.62 2.27
C LEU A 18 -21.80 -9.08 2.83
N ALA A 19 -21.66 -10.35 3.21
CA ALA A 19 -20.44 -10.85 3.85
C ALA A 19 -19.20 -10.75 2.96
N VAL A 20 -19.35 -10.86 1.64
CA VAL A 20 -18.23 -10.77 0.69
C VAL A 20 -17.80 -9.32 0.39
N LEU A 21 -18.50 -8.30 0.89
CA LEU A 21 -18.14 -6.91 0.63
C LEU A 21 -17.22 -6.36 1.73
N GLN A 22 -16.19 -5.60 1.33
CA GLN A 22 -15.31 -4.84 2.23
C GLN A 22 -15.36 -3.34 1.92
N PRO A 23 -16.48 -2.64 2.20
CA PRO A 23 -16.64 -1.24 1.85
C PRO A 23 -15.88 -0.29 2.79
N GLY A 24 -15.40 0.82 2.26
CA GLY A 24 -15.00 1.99 3.02
C GLY A 24 -16.17 2.93 3.35
N PHE A 25 -15.88 3.93 4.18
CA PHE A 25 -16.84 4.99 4.54
C PHE A 25 -16.11 6.32 4.77
N THR A 26 -16.85 7.42 4.92
CA THR A 26 -16.30 8.75 5.21
C THR A 26 -16.43 9.10 6.69
N GLY A 27 -15.47 9.88 7.19
CA GLY A 27 -15.45 10.35 8.57
C GLY A 27 -14.65 9.46 9.53
N THR A 28 -14.47 9.96 10.75
CA THR A 28 -13.66 9.35 11.83
C THR A 28 -14.50 8.59 12.86
N GLU A 29 -15.80 8.49 12.63
CA GLU A 29 -16.77 7.72 13.41
C GLU A 29 -17.62 6.87 12.46
N ALA A 30 -18.10 5.72 12.94
CA ALA A 30 -18.89 4.83 12.09
C ALA A 30 -20.27 5.46 11.81
N PRO A 31 -20.64 5.72 10.54
CA PRO A 31 -21.94 6.27 10.24
C PRO A 31 -23.05 5.23 10.51
N GLU A 32 -24.24 5.68 10.91
CA GLU A 32 -25.35 4.78 11.30
C GLU A 32 -25.73 3.78 10.19
N TRP A 33 -25.61 4.17 8.93
CA TRP A 33 -25.87 3.24 7.83
C TRP A 33 -24.92 2.03 7.86
N LEU A 34 -23.64 2.24 8.20
CA LEU A 34 -22.65 1.18 8.24
C LEU A 34 -22.94 0.23 9.39
N LEU A 35 -23.25 0.77 10.58
CA LEU A 35 -23.66 -0.02 11.74
C LEU A 35 -24.87 -0.90 11.42
N ARG A 36 -25.85 -0.36 10.69
CA ARG A 36 -27.00 -1.14 10.20
C ARG A 36 -26.59 -2.26 9.23
N GLN A 37 -25.75 -1.98 8.23
CA GLN A 37 -25.29 -3.03 7.30
C GLN A 37 -24.48 -4.13 8.00
N ILE A 38 -23.73 -3.79 9.06
CA ILE A 38 -23.03 -4.77 9.92
C ILE A 38 -24.02 -5.70 10.61
N ARG A 39 -25.07 -5.14 11.24
CA ARG A 39 -26.16 -5.94 11.84
C ARG A 39 -26.87 -6.84 10.82
N ASP A 40 -26.98 -6.37 9.57
CA ASP A 40 -27.68 -7.08 8.49
C ASP A 40 -26.83 -8.16 7.80
N GLY A 41 -25.52 -8.20 8.03
CA GLY A 41 -24.66 -9.31 7.56
C GLY A 41 -23.29 -8.92 7.02
N LEU A 42 -22.99 -7.62 6.88
CA LEU A 42 -21.67 -7.14 6.48
C LEU A 42 -20.62 -7.69 7.46
N ALA A 43 -19.57 -8.31 6.91
CA ALA A 43 -18.57 -9.02 7.70
C ALA A 43 -17.21 -8.33 7.70
N SER A 44 -17.03 -7.27 6.90
CA SER A 44 -15.78 -6.53 6.82
C SER A 44 -15.98 -5.07 6.43
N VAL A 45 -15.03 -4.22 6.78
CA VAL A 45 -14.93 -2.81 6.37
C VAL A 45 -13.49 -2.46 6.04
N GLY A 46 -13.28 -1.56 5.08
CA GLY A 46 -11.97 -1.01 4.71
C GLY A 46 -11.74 0.38 5.28
N LEU A 47 -10.57 0.62 5.87
CA LEU A 47 -10.17 1.92 6.39
C LEU A 47 -9.12 2.59 5.51
N PHE A 48 -9.25 3.91 5.38
CA PHE A 48 -8.38 4.77 4.59
C PHE A 48 -7.91 5.95 5.45
N GLY A 49 -6.99 6.78 4.92
CA GLY A 49 -6.43 7.92 5.67
C GLY A 49 -7.51 8.86 6.23
N ARG A 50 -8.59 9.09 5.47
CA ARG A 50 -9.75 9.90 5.88
C ARG A 50 -10.50 9.41 7.14
N ASN A 51 -10.25 8.19 7.61
CA ASN A 51 -10.87 7.62 8.79
C ASN A 51 -10.02 7.79 10.06
N ILE A 52 -8.80 8.33 9.93
CA ILE A 52 -7.75 8.25 10.95
C ILE A 52 -7.21 9.64 11.26
N THR A 53 -7.26 10.01 12.54
CA THR A 53 -6.60 11.21 13.07
C THR A 53 -5.62 10.89 14.19
N SER A 54 -5.84 9.80 14.92
CA SER A 54 -4.90 9.30 15.94
C SER A 54 -5.17 7.82 16.25
N PRO A 55 -4.19 7.08 16.81
CA PRO A 55 -4.40 5.72 17.28
C PRO A 55 -5.55 5.57 18.28
N GLY A 56 -5.73 6.56 19.19
CA GLY A 56 -6.81 6.55 20.17
C GLY A 56 -8.19 6.70 19.56
N GLN A 57 -8.34 7.60 18.58
CA GLN A 57 -9.59 7.75 17.83
C GLN A 57 -9.89 6.50 17.00
N LEU A 58 -8.89 5.93 16.32
CA LEU A 58 -9.06 4.71 15.54
C LEU A 58 -9.48 3.51 16.42
N ALA A 59 -8.88 3.35 17.60
CA ALA A 59 -9.30 2.33 18.56
C ALA A 59 -10.78 2.51 19.00
N ALA A 60 -11.23 3.75 19.21
CA ALA A 60 -12.63 4.03 19.52
C ALA A 60 -13.56 3.70 18.35
N LEU A 61 -13.17 4.06 17.12
CA LEU A 61 -13.91 3.73 15.90
C LEU A 61 -14.05 2.21 15.73
N THR A 62 -12.96 1.44 15.84
CA THR A 62 -13.05 -0.03 15.69
C THR A 62 -13.79 -0.69 16.85
N ALA A 63 -13.82 -0.08 18.04
CA ALA A 63 -14.67 -0.52 19.14
C ALA A 63 -16.17 -0.31 18.84
N GLN A 64 -16.56 0.80 18.20
CA GLN A 64 -17.94 1.02 17.74
C GLN A 64 -18.38 -0.07 16.76
N LEU A 65 -17.53 -0.40 15.78
CA LEU A 65 -17.82 -1.47 14.80
C LEU A 65 -18.00 -2.84 15.48
N ARG A 66 -17.12 -3.17 16.44
CA ARG A 66 -17.19 -4.45 17.17
C ARG A 66 -18.40 -4.56 18.10
N ALA A 67 -18.94 -3.44 18.57
CA ALA A 67 -20.15 -3.45 19.39
C ALA A 67 -21.36 -3.97 18.60
N GLU A 68 -21.38 -3.79 17.28
CA GLU A 68 -22.41 -4.35 16.40
C GLU A 68 -22.13 -5.80 16.01
N ARG A 69 -20.84 -6.16 15.85
CA ARG A 69 -20.40 -7.49 15.49
C ARG A 69 -18.99 -7.76 16.01
N GLU A 70 -18.87 -8.67 16.99
CA GLU A 70 -17.60 -8.96 17.69
C GLU A 70 -16.46 -9.36 16.73
N ASP A 71 -16.77 -10.14 15.68
CA ASP A 71 -15.84 -10.67 14.70
C ASP A 71 -15.76 -9.84 13.40
N ILE A 72 -16.23 -8.59 13.37
CA ILE A 72 -16.12 -7.74 12.16
C ILE A 72 -14.66 -7.61 11.71
N LEU A 73 -14.37 -7.83 10.43
CA LEU A 73 -13.04 -7.65 9.84
C LEU A 73 -12.79 -6.19 9.43
N VAL A 74 -11.94 -5.50 10.16
CA VAL A 74 -11.39 -4.18 9.86
C VAL A 74 -10.11 -4.35 9.08
N ALA A 75 -10.17 -3.97 7.80
CA ALA A 75 -9.07 -3.96 6.86
C ALA A 75 -8.44 -2.56 6.71
N ILE A 76 -7.16 -2.50 6.36
CA ILE A 76 -6.44 -1.25 6.07
C ILE A 76 -5.35 -1.51 5.03
N ASP A 77 -4.91 -0.46 4.35
CA ASP A 77 -3.72 -0.51 3.48
C ASP A 77 -2.49 0.11 4.16
N GLU A 78 -1.85 -0.62 5.07
CA GLU A 78 -0.68 -0.16 5.82
C GLU A 78 0.57 -0.97 5.42
N GLU A 79 1.23 -0.57 4.33
CA GLU A 79 2.47 -1.21 3.87
C GLU A 79 3.71 -0.69 4.63
N GLY A 80 3.58 0.45 5.31
CA GLY A 80 4.71 1.23 5.80
C GLY A 80 5.29 2.10 4.68
N GLY A 81 6.42 2.76 4.95
CA GLY A 81 7.02 3.60 3.92
C GLY A 81 6.11 4.78 3.52
N ASP A 82 5.81 4.83 2.23
CA ASP A 82 4.96 5.86 1.63
C ASP A 82 3.47 5.51 1.69
N VAL A 83 3.13 4.23 1.87
CA VAL A 83 1.73 3.77 1.97
C VAL A 83 1.42 3.53 3.45
N THR A 84 1.06 4.62 4.13
CA THR A 84 0.64 4.61 5.53
C THR A 84 -0.71 5.31 5.69
N ARG A 85 -1.65 4.65 6.37
CA ARG A 85 -2.93 5.21 6.79
C ARG A 85 -2.94 5.46 8.29
N LEU A 86 -2.30 4.58 9.07
CA LEU A 86 -2.18 4.68 10.51
C LEU A 86 -1.47 5.98 10.92
N GLU A 87 -0.46 6.39 10.15
CA GLU A 87 0.35 7.58 10.40
C GLU A 87 0.24 8.61 9.26
N VAL A 88 -0.88 8.62 8.54
CA VAL A 88 -1.10 9.51 7.37
C VAL A 88 -0.82 10.99 7.68
N VAL A 89 -1.06 11.43 8.92
CA VAL A 89 -0.87 12.83 9.34
C VAL A 89 0.61 13.21 9.47
N ASP A 90 1.45 12.27 9.94
CA ASP A 90 2.83 12.57 10.33
C ASP A 90 3.89 11.86 9.48
N GLY A 91 3.48 10.90 8.63
CA GLY A 91 4.37 10.02 7.88
C GLY A 91 4.83 8.78 8.67
N SER A 92 5.16 7.71 7.94
CA SER A 92 5.39 6.40 8.55
C SER A 92 6.61 6.36 9.48
N SER A 93 6.44 5.73 10.63
CA SER A 93 7.50 5.41 11.60
C SER A 93 8.28 4.14 11.25
N VAL A 94 7.94 3.47 10.15
CA VAL A 94 8.69 2.33 9.61
C VAL A 94 9.09 2.61 8.15
N PRO A 95 10.23 2.09 7.67
CA PRO A 95 10.58 2.19 6.26
C PRO A 95 9.64 1.35 5.41
N GLY A 96 9.60 1.67 4.11
CA GLY A 96 8.85 0.87 3.12
C GLY A 96 9.62 -0.36 2.67
N ASN A 97 8.98 -1.15 1.81
CA ASN A 97 9.52 -2.43 1.35
C ASN A 97 10.87 -2.28 0.64
N HIS A 98 11.06 -1.27 -0.21
CA HIS A 98 12.32 -1.12 -0.94
C HIS A 98 13.51 -0.83 -0.02
N ALA A 99 13.33 0.00 1.01
CA ALA A 99 14.33 0.22 2.04
C ALA A 99 14.63 -1.05 2.86
N LEU A 100 13.62 -1.89 3.14
CA LEU A 100 13.86 -3.19 3.77
C LEU A 100 14.62 -4.16 2.87
N GLY A 101 14.30 -4.17 1.58
CA GLY A 101 15.01 -4.97 0.58
C GLY A 101 16.44 -4.50 0.33
N ALA A 102 16.70 -3.19 0.37
CA ALA A 102 18.06 -2.63 0.29
C ALA A 102 18.94 -3.04 1.47
N VAL A 103 18.35 -3.27 2.65
CA VAL A 103 19.08 -3.82 3.82
C VAL A 103 19.33 -5.32 3.68
N ASP A 104 18.48 -6.04 2.94
CA ASP A 104 18.51 -7.49 2.72
C ASP A 104 18.63 -8.32 4.02
N ASP A 105 17.80 -7.97 5.01
CA ASP A 105 17.72 -8.65 6.29
C ASP A 105 16.26 -9.10 6.57
N PRO A 106 15.95 -10.39 6.32
CA PRO A 106 14.62 -10.94 6.59
C PRO A 106 14.22 -10.89 8.07
N ASP A 107 15.16 -10.97 9.00
CA ASP A 107 14.85 -10.90 10.43
C ASP A 107 14.44 -9.48 10.84
N LEU A 108 15.13 -8.47 10.30
CA LEU A 108 14.72 -7.08 10.43
C LEU A 108 13.34 -6.84 9.81
N THR A 109 13.08 -7.38 8.62
CA THR A 109 11.79 -7.27 7.93
C THR A 109 10.65 -7.85 8.77
N ARG A 110 10.86 -9.06 9.33
CA ARG A 110 9.91 -9.70 10.24
C ARG A 110 9.65 -8.87 11.48
N ALA A 111 10.70 -8.28 12.08
CA ALA A 111 10.57 -7.44 13.26
C ALA A 111 9.81 -6.13 12.99
N VAL A 112 10.06 -5.49 11.84
CA VAL A 112 9.34 -4.29 11.40
C VAL A 112 7.86 -4.61 11.15
N ALA A 113 7.58 -5.68 10.41
CA ALA A 113 6.21 -6.13 10.15
C ALA A 113 5.46 -6.50 11.43
N HIS A 114 6.14 -7.15 12.40
CA HIS A 114 5.57 -7.44 13.71
C HIS A 114 5.20 -6.18 14.49
N GLU A 115 6.08 -5.19 14.57
CA GLU A 115 5.79 -3.94 15.29
C GLU A 115 4.66 -3.15 14.62
N LEU A 116 4.62 -3.11 13.28
CA LEU A 116 3.53 -2.48 12.54
C LEU A 116 2.19 -3.17 12.82
N ALA A 117 2.17 -4.51 12.75
CA ALA A 117 1.01 -5.32 13.04
C ALA A 117 0.52 -5.18 14.49
N ARG A 118 1.45 -5.07 15.45
CA ARG A 118 1.11 -4.80 16.85
C ARG A 118 0.40 -3.45 17.02
N ARG A 119 0.83 -2.40 16.31
CA ARG A 119 0.18 -1.07 16.34
C ARG A 119 -1.19 -1.10 15.69
N LEU A 120 -1.33 -1.80 14.56
CA LEU A 120 -2.62 -2.06 13.92
C LEU A 120 -3.57 -2.82 14.86
N ALA A 121 -3.08 -3.88 15.50
CA ALA A 121 -3.82 -4.67 16.45
C ALA A 121 -4.26 -3.84 17.65
N ASP A 122 -3.41 -2.97 18.23
CA ASP A 122 -3.79 -2.05 19.31
C ASP A 122 -4.97 -1.15 18.92
N CYS A 123 -5.01 -0.73 17.65
CA CYS A 123 -6.10 0.08 17.09
C CYS A 123 -7.32 -0.74 16.65
N GLY A 124 -7.26 -2.06 16.81
CA GLY A 124 -8.34 -2.97 16.47
C GLY A 124 -8.47 -3.27 14.98
N VAL A 125 -7.41 -3.13 14.20
CA VAL A 125 -7.31 -3.61 12.82
C VAL A 125 -6.77 -5.06 12.84
N HIS A 126 -7.25 -5.92 11.94
CA HIS A 126 -6.87 -7.34 11.92
C HIS A 126 -6.76 -7.95 10.51
N LEU A 127 -6.99 -7.16 9.46
CA LEU A 127 -6.58 -7.48 8.10
C LEU A 127 -5.76 -6.31 7.58
N ASN A 128 -4.57 -6.59 7.04
CA ASN A 128 -3.75 -5.58 6.39
C ASN A 128 -3.53 -5.97 4.94
N TRP A 129 -3.82 -5.07 4.00
CA TRP A 129 -3.57 -5.22 2.57
C TRP A 129 -2.08 -5.06 2.23
N ALA A 130 -1.24 -5.81 2.93
CA ALA A 130 0.21 -5.80 2.83
C ALA A 130 0.80 -7.20 3.14
N PRO A 131 1.99 -7.55 2.62
CA PRO A 131 2.87 -6.69 1.82
C PRO A 131 2.58 -6.75 0.31
N SER A 132 3.12 -5.79 -0.46
CA SER A 132 3.33 -6.02 -1.89
C SER A 132 4.42 -7.08 -2.07
N ALA A 133 4.13 -8.05 -2.93
CA ALA A 133 5.03 -9.11 -3.39
C ALA A 133 5.34 -8.96 -4.89
N ASP A 134 5.02 -7.78 -5.45
CA ASP A 134 5.34 -7.45 -6.83
C ASP A 134 6.85 -7.35 -7.00
N VAL A 135 7.42 -7.95 -8.05
CA VAL A 135 8.83 -7.79 -8.39
C VAL A 135 8.98 -6.58 -9.30
N ASN A 136 9.55 -5.49 -8.79
CA ASN A 136 9.68 -4.23 -9.55
C ASN A 136 10.81 -4.32 -10.59
N SER A 137 10.60 -5.15 -11.61
CA SER A 137 11.55 -5.43 -12.68
C SER A 137 11.64 -4.31 -13.72
N ASP A 138 10.58 -3.51 -13.86
CA ASP A 138 10.62 -2.24 -14.59
C ASP A 138 10.94 -1.09 -13.60
N PRO A 139 12.13 -0.46 -13.68
CA PRO A 139 12.47 0.68 -12.82
C PRO A 139 11.59 1.91 -13.07
N ASP A 140 10.91 2.00 -14.21
CA ASP A 140 10.02 3.11 -14.55
C ASP A 140 8.57 2.91 -14.07
N ASN A 141 8.26 1.76 -13.46
CA ASN A 141 6.94 1.41 -12.95
C ASN A 141 6.38 2.51 -12.03
N PRO A 142 5.27 3.16 -12.40
CA PRO A 142 4.76 4.31 -11.67
C PRO A 142 3.97 3.98 -10.41
N VAL A 143 3.59 2.70 -10.24
CA VAL A 143 2.64 2.28 -9.21
C VAL A 143 3.29 1.49 -8.09
N ILE A 144 4.20 0.58 -8.42
CA ILE A 144 4.87 -0.28 -7.44
C ILE A 144 6.09 0.45 -6.89
N GLY A 145 7.14 0.64 -7.69
CA GLY A 145 8.32 1.38 -7.30
C GLY A 145 8.85 0.93 -5.92
N VAL A 146 8.96 1.88 -4.99
CA VAL A 146 9.43 1.63 -3.61
C VAL A 146 8.52 0.75 -2.75
N ARG A 147 7.33 0.40 -3.22
CA ARG A 147 6.41 -0.55 -2.58
C ARG A 147 6.84 -2.01 -2.79
N SER A 148 7.69 -2.30 -3.77
CA SER A 148 8.33 -3.61 -3.87
C SER A 148 9.56 -3.67 -2.97
N PHE A 149 9.93 -4.87 -2.52
CA PHE A 149 11.23 -5.09 -1.89
C PHE A 149 12.40 -4.93 -2.87
N GLY A 150 12.19 -5.12 -4.17
CA GLY A 150 13.23 -4.94 -5.18
C GLY A 150 12.89 -5.55 -6.54
N SER A 151 13.91 -5.68 -7.39
CA SER A 151 13.78 -6.22 -8.75
C SER A 151 14.20 -7.69 -8.88
N ASP A 152 14.78 -8.28 -7.83
CA ASP A 152 15.19 -9.69 -7.78
C ASP A 152 14.06 -10.55 -7.17
N PRO A 153 13.53 -11.56 -7.89
CA PRO A 153 12.45 -12.42 -7.40
C PRO A 153 12.73 -13.14 -6.08
N GLU A 154 13.96 -13.62 -5.87
CA GLU A 154 14.35 -14.33 -4.66
C GLU A 154 14.49 -13.37 -3.47
N LEU A 155 14.88 -12.12 -3.74
CA LEU A 155 14.87 -11.04 -2.75
C LEU A 155 13.45 -10.71 -2.33
N VAL A 156 12.57 -10.48 -3.29
CA VAL A 156 11.17 -10.17 -2.99
C VAL A 156 10.54 -11.35 -2.24
N ALA A 157 10.78 -12.60 -2.65
CA ALA A 157 10.23 -13.78 -2.01
C ALA A 157 10.61 -13.94 -0.53
N ARG A 158 11.90 -13.83 -0.18
CA ARG A 158 12.33 -13.99 1.22
C ARG A 158 11.82 -12.87 2.12
N HIS A 159 11.74 -11.64 1.60
CA HIS A 159 11.19 -10.51 2.34
C HIS A 159 9.66 -10.57 2.48
N THR A 160 8.94 -10.97 1.42
CA THR A 160 7.50 -11.20 1.46
C THR A 160 7.15 -12.24 2.52
N ALA A 161 7.85 -13.39 2.55
CA ALA A 161 7.64 -14.43 3.56
C ALA A 161 7.88 -13.89 4.99
N ALA A 162 9.01 -13.20 5.21
CA ALA A 162 9.33 -12.62 6.51
C ALA A 162 8.30 -11.58 6.98
N TYR A 163 7.80 -10.75 6.07
CA TYR A 163 6.77 -9.76 6.38
C TYR A 163 5.43 -10.43 6.72
N VAL A 164 5.02 -11.45 5.96
CA VAL A 164 3.81 -12.25 6.24
C VAL A 164 3.90 -12.88 7.64
N GLU A 165 5.01 -13.53 7.96
CA GLU A 165 5.25 -14.13 9.29
C GLU A 165 5.19 -13.08 10.40
N GLY A 166 5.86 -11.93 10.21
CA GLY A 166 5.89 -10.84 11.17
C GLY A 166 4.49 -10.28 11.44
N MET A 167 3.74 -9.96 10.38
CA MET A 167 2.39 -9.43 10.46
C MET A 167 1.44 -10.38 11.20
N GLN A 168 1.44 -11.65 10.79
CA GLN A 168 0.54 -12.67 11.36
C GLN A 168 0.92 -13.07 12.78
N SER A 169 2.19 -12.97 13.16
CA SER A 169 2.63 -13.25 14.54
C SER A 169 2.06 -12.27 15.58
N ALA A 170 1.58 -11.09 15.16
CA ALA A 170 0.89 -10.14 16.03
C ALA A 170 -0.64 -10.26 15.99
N GLY A 171 -1.19 -11.23 15.24
CA GLY A 171 -2.62 -11.46 15.10
C GLY A 171 -3.30 -10.63 14.01
N VAL A 172 -2.54 -10.02 13.09
CA VAL A 172 -3.07 -9.31 11.92
C VAL A 172 -2.89 -10.19 10.69
N ALA A 173 -3.96 -10.47 9.97
CA ALA A 173 -3.89 -11.22 8.71
C ALA A 173 -3.12 -10.41 7.66
N ALA A 174 -2.08 -11.02 7.09
CA ALA A 174 -1.39 -10.46 5.93
C ALA A 174 -2.21 -10.72 4.67
N CYS A 175 -2.13 -9.79 3.71
CA CYS A 175 -2.74 -9.92 2.40
C CYS A 175 -1.70 -9.56 1.33
N THR A 176 -1.18 -10.59 0.68
CA THR A 176 -0.11 -10.44 -0.31
C THR A 176 -0.67 -9.92 -1.63
N LYS A 177 -0.04 -8.91 -2.24
CA LYS A 177 -0.57 -8.25 -3.44
C LYS A 177 0.52 -7.87 -4.47
N HIS A 178 0.23 -7.69 -5.75
CA HIS A 178 -1.07 -7.85 -6.41
C HIS A 178 -0.97 -9.02 -7.39
N PHE A 179 -1.63 -10.13 -7.09
CA PHE A 179 -1.51 -11.38 -7.84
C PHE A 179 -2.04 -11.24 -9.27
N PRO A 180 -1.34 -11.74 -10.32
CA PRO A 180 -0.13 -12.57 -10.29
C PRO A 180 1.22 -11.81 -10.34
N GLY A 181 1.21 -10.49 -10.19
CA GLY A 181 2.41 -9.63 -10.22
C GLY A 181 2.18 -8.37 -11.05
N HIS A 182 2.32 -7.20 -10.43
CA HIS A 182 2.08 -5.87 -11.02
C HIS A 182 3.38 -5.06 -11.21
N GLY A 183 4.53 -5.74 -11.13
CA GLY A 183 5.84 -5.09 -11.08
C GLY A 183 6.46 -4.75 -12.44
N ASP A 184 5.86 -5.20 -13.54
CA ASP A 184 6.37 -5.04 -14.92
C ASP A 184 5.40 -4.24 -15.81
N THR A 185 5.03 -3.04 -15.37
CA THR A 185 4.15 -2.16 -16.15
C THR A 185 4.51 -0.70 -16.01
N ALA A 186 4.42 0.02 -17.13
CA ALA A 186 4.50 1.48 -17.19
C ALA A 186 3.11 2.17 -17.09
N VAL A 187 2.03 1.38 -17.01
CA VAL A 187 0.64 1.86 -16.95
C VAL A 187 0.06 1.63 -15.56
N ASP A 188 -0.57 2.68 -15.03
CA ASP A 188 -1.26 2.63 -13.74
C ASP A 188 -2.70 2.10 -13.87
N SER A 189 -3.00 1.02 -13.15
CA SER A 189 -4.33 0.39 -13.08
C SER A 189 -5.44 1.31 -12.53
N HIS A 190 -5.08 2.38 -11.83
CA HIS A 190 -6.05 3.39 -11.40
C HIS A 190 -6.64 4.17 -12.59
N HIS A 191 -5.93 4.23 -13.73
CA HIS A 191 -6.27 5.07 -14.88
C HIS A 191 -6.57 4.31 -16.18
N ALA A 192 -6.01 3.11 -16.35
CA ALA A 192 -6.23 2.26 -17.51
C ALA A 192 -5.98 0.80 -17.17
N LEU A 193 -6.38 -0.15 -18.02
CA LEU A 193 -6.05 -1.56 -17.83
C LEU A 193 -4.60 -1.84 -18.27
N PRO A 194 -3.66 -2.14 -17.36
CA PRO A 194 -2.30 -2.49 -17.72
C PRO A 194 -2.25 -3.89 -18.34
N THR A 195 -1.31 -4.12 -19.25
CA THR A 195 -1.06 -5.44 -19.84
C THR A 195 0.38 -5.87 -19.56
N ILE A 196 0.57 -7.06 -19.01
CA ILE A 196 1.88 -7.66 -18.78
C ILE A 196 2.17 -8.62 -19.94
N GLU A 197 2.98 -8.18 -20.91
CA GLU A 197 3.32 -8.93 -22.13
C GLU A 197 4.62 -9.71 -21.98
N VAL A 198 4.65 -10.69 -21.06
CA VAL A 198 5.79 -11.59 -20.90
C VAL A 198 5.38 -13.06 -21.09
N ALA A 199 6.36 -13.91 -21.35
CA ALA A 199 6.13 -15.35 -21.53
C ALA A 199 5.76 -16.02 -20.19
N ALA A 200 5.04 -17.15 -20.28
CA ALA A 200 4.53 -17.84 -19.10
C ALA A 200 5.63 -18.38 -18.17
N ASP A 201 6.80 -18.74 -18.72
CA ASP A 201 7.99 -19.13 -17.96
C ASP A 201 8.57 -17.95 -17.18
N VAL A 202 8.64 -16.76 -17.79
CA VAL A 202 9.04 -15.53 -17.09
C VAL A 202 8.09 -15.22 -15.94
N LEU A 203 6.77 -15.29 -16.14
CA LEU A 203 5.80 -15.11 -15.05
C LEU A 203 6.04 -16.13 -13.92
N ALA A 204 6.26 -17.39 -14.28
CA ALA A 204 6.45 -18.47 -13.31
C ALA A 204 7.71 -18.27 -12.45
N ASP A 205 8.81 -17.86 -13.07
CA ASP A 205 10.12 -17.74 -12.42
C ASP A 205 10.33 -16.37 -11.76
N ARG A 206 9.69 -15.31 -12.26
CA ARG A 206 9.82 -13.93 -11.75
C ARG A 206 8.65 -13.54 -10.87
N ASP A 207 7.45 -13.44 -11.45
CA ASP A 207 6.30 -12.81 -10.82
C ASP A 207 5.62 -13.70 -9.78
N LEU A 208 5.55 -15.02 -10.02
CA LEU A 208 4.92 -15.98 -9.11
C LEU A 208 5.81 -16.41 -7.95
N THR A 209 7.13 -16.22 -8.04
CA THR A 209 8.11 -16.66 -7.02
C THR A 209 7.79 -16.08 -5.63
N PRO A 210 7.55 -14.77 -5.47
CA PRO A 210 7.13 -14.22 -4.19
C PRO A 210 5.78 -14.72 -3.66
N PHE A 211 4.81 -14.99 -4.55
CA PHE A 211 3.51 -15.54 -4.13
C PHE A 211 3.63 -16.98 -3.65
N ARG A 212 4.48 -17.81 -4.27
CA ARG A 212 4.79 -19.16 -3.77
C ARG A 212 5.39 -19.08 -2.36
N ALA A 213 6.30 -18.14 -2.12
CA ALA A 213 6.88 -17.92 -0.80
C ALA A 213 5.85 -17.42 0.23
N ALA A 214 4.94 -16.52 -0.16
CA ALA A 214 3.86 -16.04 0.69
C ALA A 214 2.87 -17.16 1.09
N ILE A 215 2.52 -18.03 0.14
CA ILE A 215 1.66 -19.21 0.39
C ILE A 215 2.35 -20.17 1.35
N ALA A 216 3.65 -20.45 1.13
CA ALA A 216 4.45 -21.30 2.01
C ALA A 216 4.58 -20.71 3.43
N ALA A 217 4.68 -19.38 3.56
CA ALA A 217 4.67 -18.66 4.84
C ALA A 217 3.27 -18.62 5.51
N GLY A 218 2.24 -19.14 4.83
CA GLY A 218 0.89 -19.25 5.37
C GLY A 218 0.10 -17.93 5.33
N SER A 219 0.31 -17.09 4.31
CA SER A 219 -0.46 -15.86 4.09
C SER A 219 -1.97 -16.13 4.18
N LYS A 220 -2.69 -15.29 4.93
CA LYS A 220 -4.14 -15.44 5.15
C LYS A 220 -4.99 -14.89 4.02
N ALA A 221 -4.47 -13.90 3.29
CA ALA A 221 -5.15 -13.29 2.17
C ALA A 221 -4.19 -13.07 0.98
N VAL A 222 -4.75 -13.08 -0.24
CA VAL A 222 -4.07 -12.68 -1.48
C VAL A 222 -5.00 -11.73 -2.22
N MET A 223 -4.47 -10.58 -2.63
CA MET A 223 -5.21 -9.60 -3.43
C MET A 223 -4.87 -9.75 -4.91
N SER A 224 -5.88 -9.80 -5.77
CA SER A 224 -5.71 -9.87 -7.23
C SER A 224 -5.45 -8.50 -7.84
N ALA A 225 -4.64 -8.44 -8.89
CA ALA A 225 -4.38 -7.24 -9.67
C ALA A 225 -5.41 -7.04 -10.80
N HIS A 226 -5.77 -5.79 -11.08
CA HIS A 226 -6.55 -5.45 -12.28
C HIS A 226 -5.65 -5.26 -13.51
N ILE A 227 -5.00 -6.34 -13.94
CA ILE A 227 -4.08 -6.38 -15.08
C ILE A 227 -4.46 -7.48 -16.06
N LEU A 228 -4.23 -7.25 -17.35
CA LEU A 228 -4.33 -8.29 -18.37
C LEU A 228 -2.99 -9.02 -18.48
N VAL A 229 -3.02 -10.36 -18.47
CA VAL A 229 -1.81 -11.19 -18.56
C VAL A 229 -2.02 -12.22 -19.66
N PRO A 230 -1.77 -11.87 -20.94
CA PRO A 230 -2.19 -12.70 -22.08
C PRO A 230 -1.62 -14.12 -22.09
N ALA A 231 -0.44 -14.33 -21.47
CA ALA A 231 0.15 -15.65 -21.31
C ALA A 231 -0.65 -16.58 -20.38
N LEU A 232 -1.49 -16.02 -19.49
CA LEU A 232 -2.37 -16.77 -18.59
C LEU A 232 -3.84 -16.72 -19.04
N ASP A 233 -4.32 -15.52 -19.39
CA ASP A 233 -5.67 -15.27 -19.92
C ASP A 233 -5.64 -14.04 -20.84
N PRO A 234 -5.83 -14.22 -22.17
CA PRO A 234 -5.80 -13.12 -23.14
C PRO A 234 -7.05 -12.25 -23.14
N ASP A 235 -8.15 -12.72 -22.53
CA ASP A 235 -9.45 -12.08 -22.66
C ASP A 235 -9.88 -11.34 -21.39
N ASN A 236 -9.41 -11.78 -20.22
CA ASN A 236 -9.88 -11.27 -18.94
C ASN A 236 -8.74 -10.75 -18.06
N PRO A 237 -8.93 -9.61 -17.37
CA PRO A 237 -7.99 -9.18 -16.33
C PRO A 237 -7.93 -10.22 -15.21
N ALA A 238 -6.80 -10.31 -14.50
CA ALA A 238 -6.56 -11.32 -13.48
C ALA A 238 -7.67 -11.39 -12.42
N THR A 239 -8.18 -10.25 -11.94
CA THR A 239 -9.33 -10.18 -11.01
C THR A 239 -10.61 -10.85 -11.53
N LEU A 240 -10.83 -10.91 -12.85
CA LEU A 240 -12.03 -11.48 -13.47
C LEU A 240 -11.77 -12.82 -14.15
N SER A 241 -10.53 -13.33 -14.11
CA SER A 241 -10.14 -14.57 -14.79
C SER A 241 -10.27 -15.77 -13.88
N ARG A 242 -11.18 -16.69 -14.23
CA ARG A 242 -11.26 -18.01 -13.57
C ARG A 242 -9.98 -18.83 -13.76
N ARG A 243 -9.29 -18.66 -14.90
CA ARG A 243 -8.03 -19.37 -15.17
C ARG A 243 -6.95 -18.93 -14.18
N ILE A 244 -6.92 -17.65 -13.82
CA ILE A 244 -5.92 -17.08 -12.91
C ILE A 244 -6.32 -17.30 -11.44
N LEU A 245 -7.52 -16.90 -11.01
CA LEU A 245 -7.89 -17.00 -9.59
C LEU A 245 -8.20 -18.43 -9.14
N THR A 246 -8.93 -19.19 -9.95
CA THR A 246 -9.25 -20.59 -9.61
C THR A 246 -8.17 -21.53 -10.12
N GLY A 247 -7.89 -21.53 -11.43
CA GLY A 247 -6.96 -22.49 -12.03
C GLY A 247 -5.53 -22.38 -11.51
N LEU A 248 -4.95 -21.18 -11.54
CA LEU A 248 -3.58 -20.96 -11.09
C LEU A 248 -3.50 -20.84 -9.57
N LEU A 249 -4.17 -19.86 -8.96
CA LEU A 249 -3.98 -19.58 -7.52
C LEU A 249 -4.59 -20.66 -6.61
N ARG A 250 -5.87 -21.00 -6.78
CA ARG A 250 -6.55 -21.98 -5.93
C ARG A 250 -6.09 -23.41 -6.20
N GLU A 251 -6.05 -23.83 -7.46
CA GLU A 251 -5.80 -25.23 -7.84
C GLU A 251 -4.30 -25.54 -7.97
N GLU A 252 -3.57 -24.86 -8.87
CA GLU A 252 -2.15 -25.17 -9.13
C GLU A 252 -1.23 -24.80 -7.96
N LEU A 253 -1.40 -23.61 -7.39
CA LEU A 253 -0.60 -23.14 -6.25
C LEU A 253 -1.14 -23.64 -4.90
N GLY A 254 -2.33 -24.26 -4.87
CA GLY A 254 -2.92 -24.85 -3.67
C GLY A 254 -3.26 -23.84 -2.57
N TYR A 255 -3.55 -22.58 -2.93
CA TYR A 255 -3.82 -21.54 -1.95
C TYR A 255 -5.21 -21.71 -1.33
N GLU A 256 -5.31 -21.88 0.00
CA GLU A 256 -6.60 -22.09 0.69
C GLU A 256 -7.14 -20.86 1.44
N GLY A 257 -6.37 -19.77 1.48
CA GLY A 257 -6.77 -18.54 2.17
C GLY A 257 -7.83 -17.72 1.41
N LEU A 258 -8.07 -16.51 1.91
CA LEU A 258 -9.00 -15.57 1.30
C LEU A 258 -8.41 -14.98 0.01
N ILE A 259 -9.17 -14.98 -1.08
CA ILE A 259 -8.84 -14.21 -2.29
C ILE A 259 -9.67 -12.92 -2.26
N VAL A 260 -9.02 -11.76 -2.28
CA VAL A 260 -9.69 -10.46 -2.31
C VAL A 260 -9.38 -9.73 -3.61
N THR A 261 -10.32 -8.95 -4.14
CA THR A 261 -10.03 -8.09 -5.30
C THR A 261 -9.21 -6.87 -4.88
N ASP A 262 -8.43 -6.29 -5.79
CA ASP A 262 -8.04 -4.87 -5.66
C ASP A 262 -9.30 -3.97 -5.78
N GLY A 263 -9.16 -2.67 -5.53
CA GLY A 263 -10.27 -1.71 -5.46
C GLY A 263 -11.14 -1.74 -6.72
N MET A 264 -12.41 -2.14 -6.60
CA MET A 264 -13.29 -2.34 -7.76
C MET A 264 -13.65 -1.04 -8.50
N GLU A 265 -13.52 0.11 -7.83
CA GLU A 265 -13.73 1.42 -8.44
C GLU A 265 -12.63 1.83 -9.44
N MET A 266 -11.48 1.16 -9.43
CA MET A 266 -10.37 1.47 -10.34
C MET A 266 -10.79 1.32 -11.80
N GLN A 267 -10.31 2.23 -12.66
CA GLN A 267 -10.77 2.33 -14.05
C GLN A 267 -10.47 1.08 -14.88
N ALA A 268 -9.44 0.31 -14.52
CA ALA A 268 -9.14 -0.99 -15.14
C ALA A 268 -10.33 -1.98 -15.09
N ILE A 269 -11.26 -1.83 -14.13
CA ILE A 269 -12.50 -2.61 -14.05
C ILE A 269 -13.73 -1.74 -14.29
N SER A 270 -13.84 -0.61 -13.58
CA SER A 270 -15.07 0.17 -13.53
C SER A 270 -15.45 0.80 -14.88
N ALA A 271 -14.46 1.14 -15.72
CA ALA A 271 -14.71 1.77 -17.02
C ALA A 271 -15.29 0.81 -18.05
N THR A 272 -14.92 -0.48 -17.99
CA THR A 272 -15.32 -1.49 -18.98
C THR A 272 -16.51 -2.33 -18.50
N TYR A 273 -16.49 -2.75 -17.24
CA TYR A 273 -17.47 -3.69 -16.69
C TYR A 273 -18.49 -2.99 -15.79
N GLY A 274 -18.12 -1.88 -15.16
CA GLY A 274 -18.85 -1.32 -14.02
C GLY A 274 -18.63 -2.14 -12.75
N ILE A 275 -18.85 -1.52 -11.59
CA ILE A 275 -18.51 -2.13 -10.30
C ILE A 275 -19.45 -3.29 -9.93
N GLU A 276 -20.73 -3.20 -10.29
CA GLU A 276 -21.74 -4.22 -10.00
C GLU A 276 -21.45 -5.51 -10.77
N ARG A 277 -21.30 -5.40 -12.09
CA ARG A 277 -21.00 -6.55 -12.96
C ARG A 277 -19.59 -7.09 -12.70
N GLY A 278 -18.61 -6.20 -12.52
CA GLY A 278 -17.25 -6.60 -12.17
C GLY A 278 -17.21 -7.44 -10.88
N SER A 279 -17.99 -7.07 -9.86
CA SER A 279 -18.04 -7.81 -8.59
C SER A 279 -18.63 -9.21 -8.75
N VAL A 280 -19.71 -9.34 -9.54
CA VAL A 280 -20.29 -10.66 -9.86
C VAL A 280 -19.28 -11.53 -10.60
N LEU A 281 -18.61 -10.98 -11.62
CA LEU A 281 -17.58 -11.68 -12.39
C LEU A 281 -16.38 -12.10 -11.52
N ALA A 282 -15.93 -11.25 -10.60
CA ALA A 282 -14.83 -11.56 -9.70
C ALA A 282 -15.17 -12.73 -8.75
N ILE A 283 -16.36 -12.71 -8.13
CA ILE A 283 -16.82 -13.84 -7.30
C ILE A 283 -16.91 -15.12 -8.15
N ALA A 284 -17.48 -15.03 -9.36
CA ALA A 284 -17.57 -16.17 -10.28
C ALA A 284 -16.19 -16.70 -10.71
N ALA A 285 -15.19 -15.83 -10.84
CA ALA A 285 -13.82 -16.18 -11.19
C ALA A 285 -13.05 -16.88 -10.05
N GLY A 286 -13.42 -16.62 -8.79
CA GLY A 286 -12.80 -17.24 -7.62
C GLY A 286 -12.43 -16.28 -6.50
N ALA A 287 -12.70 -14.98 -6.62
CA ALA A 287 -12.56 -14.05 -5.51
C ALA A 287 -13.57 -14.37 -4.40
N ASP A 288 -13.18 -14.18 -3.15
CA ASP A 288 -13.98 -14.44 -1.96
C ASP A 288 -14.47 -13.14 -1.30
N ALA A 289 -13.71 -12.06 -1.47
CA ALA A 289 -14.02 -10.74 -0.95
C ALA A 289 -13.83 -9.65 -2.01
N ILE A 290 -14.64 -8.60 -1.94
CA ILE A 290 -14.64 -7.48 -2.86
C ILE A 290 -14.19 -6.22 -2.11
N CYS A 291 -13.02 -5.68 -2.48
CA CYS A 291 -12.52 -4.43 -1.95
C CYS A 291 -13.19 -3.24 -2.64
N VAL A 292 -13.80 -2.36 -1.86
CA VAL A 292 -14.43 -1.11 -2.32
C VAL A 292 -14.16 -0.04 -1.28
N GLY A 293 -13.77 1.17 -1.65
CA GLY A 293 -13.59 2.21 -0.62
C GLY A 293 -12.50 3.23 -0.87
N GLY A 294 -11.62 3.04 -1.85
CA GLY A 294 -10.62 4.02 -2.25
C GLY A 294 -11.24 5.35 -2.69
N GLY A 295 -12.43 5.32 -3.29
CA GLY A 295 -13.20 6.54 -3.64
C GLY A 295 -14.69 6.47 -3.29
N LEU A 296 -15.34 5.30 -3.48
CA LEU A 296 -16.77 5.12 -3.19
C LEU A 296 -16.95 4.71 -1.73
N ALA A 297 -17.78 5.45 -0.98
CA ALA A 297 -17.82 5.33 0.48
C ALA A 297 -19.22 5.57 1.07
N ASP A 298 -20.26 5.31 0.28
CA ASP A 298 -21.66 5.57 0.62
C ASP A 298 -22.51 4.28 0.70
N GLU A 299 -23.63 4.35 1.42
CA GLU A 299 -24.54 3.22 1.60
C GLU A 299 -25.12 2.71 0.26
N GLN A 300 -25.43 3.62 -0.68
CA GLN A 300 -26.06 3.24 -1.94
C GLN A 300 -25.15 2.35 -2.77
N THR A 301 -23.83 2.55 -2.69
CA THR A 301 -22.85 1.66 -3.32
C THR A 301 -22.91 0.24 -2.72
N VAL A 302 -22.95 0.10 -1.39
CA VAL A 302 -23.09 -1.22 -0.73
C VAL A 302 -24.39 -1.92 -1.14
N ILE A 303 -25.50 -1.19 -1.13
CA ILE A 303 -26.82 -1.70 -1.54
C ILE A 303 -26.80 -2.20 -2.99
N ARG A 304 -26.24 -1.43 -3.92
CA ARG A 304 -26.18 -1.82 -5.35
C ARG A 304 -25.36 -3.08 -5.57
N LEU A 305 -24.19 -3.19 -4.92
CA LEU A 305 -23.33 -4.36 -5.04
C LEU A 305 -23.99 -5.62 -4.46
N ARG A 306 -24.58 -5.51 -3.27
CA ARG A 306 -25.37 -6.57 -2.66
C ARG A 306 -26.49 -7.03 -3.59
N ASP A 307 -27.28 -6.10 -4.10
CA ASP A 307 -28.43 -6.41 -4.94
C ASP A 307 -28.01 -7.03 -6.28
N ALA A 308 -26.87 -6.60 -6.84
CA ALA A 308 -26.29 -7.21 -8.05
C ALA A 308 -25.89 -8.68 -7.82
N LEU A 309 -25.22 -8.98 -6.70
CA LEU A 309 -24.87 -10.37 -6.33
C LEU A 309 -26.11 -11.24 -6.13
N VAL A 310 -27.11 -10.74 -5.40
CA VAL A 310 -28.39 -11.45 -5.18
C VAL A 310 -29.11 -11.70 -6.50
N ALA A 311 -29.17 -10.71 -7.40
CA ALA A 311 -29.81 -10.84 -8.70
C ALA A 311 -29.07 -11.82 -9.61
N ALA A 312 -27.73 -11.82 -9.60
CA ALA A 312 -26.91 -12.77 -10.35
C ALA A 312 -27.18 -14.21 -9.90
N VAL A 313 -27.32 -14.45 -8.59
CA VAL A 313 -27.68 -15.78 -8.07
C VAL A 313 -29.09 -16.18 -8.50
N ARG A 314 -30.08 -15.29 -8.30
CA ARG A 314 -31.48 -15.58 -8.64
C ARG A 314 -31.72 -15.82 -10.14
N SER A 315 -30.90 -15.22 -10.99
CA SER A 315 -30.96 -15.42 -12.45
C SER A 315 -30.15 -16.62 -12.94
N GLY A 316 -29.33 -17.23 -12.08
CA GLY A 316 -28.46 -18.36 -12.43
C GLY A 316 -27.12 -17.96 -13.09
N GLU A 317 -26.80 -16.67 -13.15
CA GLU A 317 -25.50 -16.20 -13.63
C GLU A 317 -24.36 -16.55 -12.66
N LEU A 318 -24.63 -16.45 -11.35
CA LEU A 318 -23.73 -16.84 -10.28
C LEU A 318 -24.31 -18.04 -9.54
N ALA A 319 -23.53 -19.11 -9.35
CA ALA A 319 -23.97 -20.23 -8.53
C ALA A 319 -24.13 -19.80 -7.06
N GLU A 320 -25.24 -20.19 -6.42
CA GLU A 320 -25.50 -19.85 -5.01
C GLU A 320 -24.40 -20.43 -4.09
N GLU A 321 -23.95 -21.66 -4.38
CA GLU A 321 -22.89 -22.33 -3.66
C GLU A 321 -21.54 -21.60 -3.77
N ARG A 322 -21.28 -20.92 -4.91
CA ARG A 322 -20.05 -20.14 -5.08
C ARG A 322 -20.06 -18.92 -4.16
N LEU A 323 -21.16 -18.20 -4.07
CA LEU A 323 -21.30 -17.06 -3.16
C LEU A 323 -21.26 -17.50 -1.69
N ALA A 324 -21.90 -18.62 -1.36
CA ALA A 324 -21.86 -19.18 -0.02
C ALA A 324 -20.43 -19.60 0.40
N ASP A 325 -19.65 -20.22 -0.50
CA ASP A 325 -18.23 -20.55 -0.25
C ASP A 325 -17.37 -19.29 0.00
N ALA A 326 -17.53 -18.26 -0.85
CA ALA A 326 -16.86 -16.97 -0.69
C ALA A 326 -17.17 -16.34 0.68
N ALA A 327 -18.46 -16.26 1.05
CA ALA A 327 -18.89 -15.75 2.34
C ALA A 327 -18.36 -16.59 3.51
N ALA A 328 -18.29 -17.91 3.37
CA ALA A 328 -17.72 -18.80 4.39
C ALA A 328 -16.23 -18.55 4.61
N ARG A 329 -15.46 -18.28 3.56
CA ARG A 329 -14.03 -17.94 3.65
C ARG A 329 -13.79 -16.60 4.36
N VAL A 330 -14.62 -15.59 4.09
CA VAL A 330 -14.57 -14.31 4.84
C VAL A 330 -14.84 -14.54 6.33
N ARG A 331 -15.90 -15.29 6.66
CA ARG A 331 -16.23 -15.61 8.06
C ARG A 331 -15.16 -16.48 8.73
N ALA A 332 -14.49 -17.36 7.99
CA ALA A 332 -13.38 -18.16 8.51
C ALA A 332 -12.17 -17.29 8.87
N LEU A 333 -11.86 -16.28 8.05
CA LEU A 333 -10.82 -15.31 8.38
C LEU A 333 -11.20 -14.48 9.61
N ALA A 334 -12.44 -14.00 9.69
CA ALA A 334 -12.98 -13.32 10.87
C ALA A 334 -12.79 -14.15 12.14
N ALA A 335 -13.22 -15.42 12.12
CA ALA A 335 -13.04 -16.34 13.24
C ALA A 335 -11.56 -16.56 13.62
N TRP A 336 -10.66 -16.66 12.64
CA TRP A 336 -9.23 -16.76 12.88
C TRP A 336 -8.68 -15.53 13.61
N THR A 337 -9.10 -14.32 13.23
CA THR A 337 -8.65 -13.07 13.87
C THR A 337 -9.12 -12.95 15.33
N THR A 338 -10.32 -13.45 15.65
CA THR A 338 -10.84 -13.46 17.03
C THR A 338 -10.19 -14.53 17.89
N ALA A 339 -9.88 -15.70 17.32
CA ALA A 339 -9.25 -16.80 18.05
C ALA A 339 -7.75 -16.59 18.29
N THR A 340 -7.09 -15.78 17.45
CA THR A 340 -5.64 -15.55 17.53
C THR A 340 -5.33 -14.57 18.66
N PRO A 341 -4.55 -14.97 19.68
CA PRO A 341 -4.20 -14.08 20.79
C PRO A 341 -3.47 -12.84 20.27
N ARG A 342 -3.86 -11.66 20.77
CA ARG A 342 -3.08 -10.43 20.56
C ARG A 342 -1.69 -10.60 21.18
N ALA A 343 -0.65 -10.29 20.42
CA ALA A 343 0.71 -10.37 20.92
C ALA A 343 0.92 -9.40 22.09
N THR A 344 1.37 -9.93 23.23
CA THR A 344 1.85 -9.18 24.40
C THR A 344 3.36 -8.96 24.36
N GLY A 345 3.96 -9.11 23.16
CA GLY A 345 5.40 -9.13 22.92
C GLY A 345 6.13 -7.85 23.32
N ARG A 346 7.46 -7.95 23.41
CA ARG A 346 8.35 -6.83 23.76
C ARG A 346 8.26 -5.77 22.66
N ARG A 347 7.77 -4.58 23.01
CA ARG A 347 7.75 -3.41 22.13
C ARG A 347 9.16 -3.06 21.67
N THR A 348 9.32 -2.81 20.38
CA THR A 348 10.58 -2.33 19.78
C THR A 348 10.30 -1.01 19.04
N PRO A 349 10.00 0.08 19.76
CA PRO A 349 9.50 1.32 19.15
C PRO A 349 10.47 1.92 18.13
N ASP A 350 11.77 1.69 18.31
CA ASP A 350 12.82 2.27 17.45
C ASP A 350 13.20 1.40 16.24
N ILE A 351 12.56 0.24 16.05
CA ILE A 351 12.95 -0.72 15.00
C ILE A 351 12.88 -0.10 13.59
N GLY A 352 11.90 0.77 13.35
CA GLY A 352 11.76 1.48 12.09
C GLY A 352 12.92 2.44 11.81
N LEU A 353 13.35 3.22 12.81
CA LEU A 353 14.50 4.11 12.65
C LEU A 353 15.83 3.33 12.53
N VAL A 354 15.96 2.20 13.25
CA VAL A 354 17.10 1.29 13.08
C VAL A 354 17.17 0.76 11.65
N ALA A 355 16.04 0.34 11.09
CA ALA A 355 15.95 -0.13 9.71
C ALA A 355 16.28 0.98 8.71
N ALA A 356 15.70 2.17 8.87
CA ALA A 356 15.95 3.32 8.00
C ALA A 356 17.43 3.74 7.98
N ARG A 357 18.11 3.75 9.14
CA ARG A 357 19.55 4.02 9.23
C ARG A 357 20.39 3.00 8.48
N ARG A 358 20.02 1.72 8.57
CA ARG A 358 20.72 0.62 7.86
C ARG A 358 20.48 0.68 6.35
N ALA A 359 19.34 1.22 5.92
CA ALA A 359 18.96 1.33 4.51
C ALA A 359 19.65 2.50 3.78
N LEU A 360 20.38 3.37 4.47
CA LEU A 360 21.06 4.50 3.83
C LEU A 360 22.23 4.03 2.98
N GLU A 361 22.25 4.45 1.72
CA GLU A 361 23.45 4.43 0.89
C GLU A 361 24.01 5.84 0.78
N ILE A 362 25.29 6.02 1.11
CA ILE A 362 25.94 7.33 1.16
C ILE A 362 27.14 7.34 0.21
N THR A 363 27.07 8.21 -0.81
CA THR A 363 28.15 8.42 -1.77
C THR A 363 28.73 9.83 -1.63
N ARG A 364 30.05 9.94 -1.48
CA ARG A 364 30.78 11.21 -1.45
C ARG A 364 31.50 11.41 -2.78
N THR A 365 31.08 12.40 -3.57
CA THR A 365 31.67 12.66 -4.90
C THR A 365 32.73 13.78 -4.89
N GLY A 366 32.90 14.47 -3.76
CA GLY A 366 33.88 15.55 -3.59
C GLY A 366 34.20 15.85 -2.12
N GLU A 367 34.76 17.04 -1.84
CA GLU A 367 35.00 17.50 -0.47
C GLU A 367 33.66 17.79 0.24
N HIS A 368 33.16 16.81 0.99
CA HIS A 368 31.99 16.98 1.83
C HIS A 368 32.35 17.58 3.18
N ARG A 369 31.54 18.56 3.62
CA ARG A 369 31.50 19.04 5.01
C ARG A 369 30.09 18.87 5.55
N ALA A 370 29.97 18.34 6.76
CA ALA A 370 28.72 18.22 7.49
C ALA A 370 27.96 19.56 7.51
N LEU A 371 26.63 19.50 7.43
CA LEU A 371 25.78 20.68 7.52
C LEU A 371 25.72 21.16 8.97
N THR A 372 26.37 22.30 9.25
CA THR A 372 26.39 22.93 10.58
C THR A 372 25.62 24.27 10.64
N GLY A 373 25.35 24.87 9.49
CA GLY A 373 24.55 26.10 9.36
C GLY A 373 23.16 25.81 8.80
N THR A 374 22.26 26.80 8.79
CA THR A 374 20.87 26.62 8.34
C THR A 374 20.78 26.40 6.83
N PRO A 375 20.39 25.20 6.35
CA PRO A 375 20.26 24.95 4.94
C PRO A 375 18.96 25.55 4.36
N HIS A 376 18.92 25.60 3.04
CA HIS A 376 17.68 25.72 2.28
C HIS A 376 17.40 24.36 1.60
N VAL A 377 16.27 23.75 1.96
CA VAL A 377 15.84 22.44 1.46
C VAL A 377 14.95 22.63 0.24
N VAL A 378 15.31 21.99 -0.86
CA VAL A 378 14.64 22.09 -2.16
C VAL A 378 14.05 20.74 -2.49
N SER A 379 12.74 20.57 -2.35
CA SER A 379 12.06 19.32 -2.70
C SER A 379 11.55 19.38 -4.13
N LEU A 380 12.08 18.52 -5.01
CA LEU A 380 11.58 18.33 -6.37
C LEU A 380 10.53 17.21 -6.35
N ALA A 381 9.25 17.60 -6.31
CA ALA A 381 8.15 16.67 -6.08
C ALA A 381 7.60 16.11 -7.40
N PRO A 382 7.53 14.78 -7.56
CA PRO A 382 6.77 14.18 -8.65
C PRO A 382 5.27 14.32 -8.40
N VAL A 383 4.44 14.01 -9.40
CA VAL A 383 2.99 13.83 -9.18
C VAL A 383 2.81 12.59 -8.29
N ALA A 384 2.01 12.71 -7.24
CA ALA A 384 1.79 11.60 -6.32
C ALA A 384 1.02 10.45 -7.00
N ASN A 385 1.33 9.23 -6.57
CA ASN A 385 0.58 8.03 -6.92
C ASN A 385 -0.65 7.92 -5.99
N ILE A 386 -1.80 7.53 -6.53
CA ILE A 386 -3.06 7.32 -5.77
C ILE A 386 -2.87 6.33 -4.62
N ALA A 387 -2.03 5.31 -4.80
CA ALA A 387 -1.73 4.36 -3.72
C ALA A 387 -1.01 5.02 -2.53
N VAL A 388 -0.24 6.09 -2.76
CA VAL A 388 0.42 6.86 -1.69
C VAL A 388 -0.56 7.87 -1.08
N GLY A 389 -1.31 8.58 -1.93
CA GLY A 389 -2.16 9.71 -1.54
C GLY A 389 -1.38 11.03 -1.52
N ASP A 390 -2.10 12.14 -1.35
CA ASP A 390 -1.54 13.50 -1.32
C ASP A 390 -1.37 14.03 0.12
N GLU A 391 -1.88 13.30 1.11
CA GLU A 391 -2.00 13.77 2.49
C GLU A 391 -0.75 13.50 3.33
N THR A 392 0.05 12.50 2.96
CA THR A 392 1.20 12.05 3.78
C THR A 392 2.41 12.95 3.57
N PRO A 393 2.91 13.63 4.63
CA PRO A 393 4.11 14.45 4.51
C PRO A 393 5.35 13.59 4.26
N TRP A 394 6.28 14.12 3.46
CA TRP A 394 7.56 13.49 3.15
C TRP A 394 8.68 14.51 3.00
N GLY A 395 9.91 14.02 2.90
CA GLY A 395 11.12 14.84 2.75
C GLY A 395 11.93 14.96 4.04
N VAL A 396 13.03 15.72 3.96
CA VAL A 396 13.97 15.91 5.09
C VAL A 396 13.82 17.26 5.79
N ALA A 397 12.96 18.17 5.27
CA ALA A 397 12.89 19.55 5.73
C ALA A 397 12.50 19.68 7.21
N ALA A 398 11.45 18.98 7.63
CA ALA A 398 10.99 18.99 9.01
C ALA A 398 12.06 18.45 9.97
N GLU A 399 12.71 17.35 9.59
CA GLU A 399 13.73 16.69 10.41
C GLU A 399 15.03 17.51 10.48
N LEU A 400 15.41 18.18 9.40
CA LEU A 400 16.50 19.16 9.41
C LEU A 400 16.16 20.40 10.22
N ALA A 401 14.92 20.88 10.23
CA ALA A 401 14.52 22.03 11.04
C ALA A 401 14.62 21.73 12.55
N VAL A 402 14.38 20.49 12.97
CA VAL A 402 14.60 20.04 14.36
C VAL A 402 16.09 20.08 14.72
N ARG A 403 16.97 19.64 13.81
CA ARG A 403 18.43 19.57 14.03
C ARG A 403 19.14 20.91 13.87
N LEU A 404 18.70 21.71 12.92
CA LEU A 404 19.26 22.99 12.50
C LEU A 404 18.15 24.04 12.47
N PRO A 405 17.78 24.61 13.63
CA PRO A 405 16.72 25.62 13.73
C PRO A 405 16.98 26.81 12.80
N GLY A 406 15.98 27.18 12.00
CA GLY A 406 16.10 28.19 10.94
C GLY A 406 16.36 27.61 9.55
N THR A 407 16.35 26.28 9.40
CA THR A 407 16.20 25.62 8.10
C THR A 407 14.99 26.18 7.35
N THR A 408 15.17 26.51 6.08
CA THR A 408 14.09 26.96 5.19
C THR A 408 13.82 25.88 4.14
N SER A 409 12.63 25.85 3.55
CA SER A 409 12.30 24.86 2.53
C SER A 409 11.34 25.38 1.48
N ALA A 410 11.48 24.89 0.26
CA ALA A 410 10.54 25.10 -0.83
C ALA A 410 10.32 23.78 -1.60
N THR A 411 9.10 23.57 -2.07
CA THR A 411 8.71 22.41 -2.89
C THR A 411 8.35 22.88 -4.29
N TYR A 412 8.91 22.21 -5.29
CA TYR A 412 8.68 22.51 -6.69
C TYR A 412 8.14 21.28 -7.39
N ALA A 413 6.97 21.43 -8.02
CA ALA A 413 6.46 20.48 -9.00
C ALA A 413 7.03 20.80 -10.38
N ARG A 414 6.74 19.96 -11.37
CA ARG A 414 7.15 20.16 -12.77
C ARG A 414 6.82 21.60 -13.21
N PRO A 415 7.82 22.42 -13.59
CA PRO A 415 7.57 23.81 -13.92
C PRO A 415 6.91 23.97 -15.30
N GLU A 416 5.94 24.88 -15.41
CA GLU A 416 5.27 25.22 -16.68
C GLU A 416 6.19 26.03 -17.61
N ALA A 417 7.06 26.88 -17.03
CA ALA A 417 8.10 27.64 -17.72
C ALA A 417 9.47 26.99 -17.47
N GLY A 418 10.31 26.84 -18.51
CA GLY A 418 11.44 25.90 -18.58
C GLY A 418 12.48 25.92 -17.44
N ASP A 419 13.31 24.86 -17.41
CA ASP A 419 14.13 24.47 -16.25
C ASP A 419 15.15 25.52 -15.78
N GLY A 420 15.62 26.41 -16.67
CA GLY A 420 16.57 27.48 -16.34
C GLY A 420 16.01 28.54 -15.38
N GLU A 421 14.70 28.77 -15.38
CA GLU A 421 14.06 29.71 -14.45
C GLU A 421 13.88 29.11 -13.05
N LEU A 422 13.82 27.78 -12.92
CA LEU A 422 13.69 27.11 -11.63
C LEU A 422 14.96 27.28 -10.79
N ALA A 423 16.14 27.00 -11.37
CA ALA A 423 17.40 27.13 -10.65
C ALA A 423 17.64 28.57 -10.16
N GLY A 424 17.33 29.58 -10.99
CA GLY A 424 17.45 30.99 -10.60
C GLY A 424 16.56 31.37 -9.41
N ARG A 425 15.31 30.89 -9.39
CA ARG A 425 14.38 31.10 -8.27
C ARG A 425 14.87 30.43 -6.99
N VAL A 426 15.27 29.16 -7.07
CA VAL A 426 15.83 28.41 -5.94
C VAL A 426 17.04 29.12 -5.34
N LEU A 427 17.97 29.60 -6.17
CA LEU A 427 19.18 30.27 -5.70
C LEU A 427 18.87 31.63 -5.03
N ALA A 428 17.86 32.35 -5.52
CA ALA A 428 17.40 33.58 -4.91
C ALA A 428 16.72 33.33 -3.55
N GLU A 429 15.86 32.31 -3.46
CA GLU A 429 15.17 31.91 -2.22
C GLU A 429 16.12 31.35 -1.16
N ALA A 430 17.16 30.63 -1.58
CA ALA A 430 18.19 30.12 -0.68
C ALA A 430 18.97 31.24 0.03
N ASP A 431 19.09 32.42 -0.60
CA ASP A 431 19.74 33.60 -0.01
C ASP A 431 21.11 33.24 0.60
N GLY A 432 21.96 32.62 -0.22
CA GLY A 432 23.32 32.21 0.14
C GLY A 432 23.44 30.95 1.02
N ARG A 433 22.34 30.40 1.53
CA ARG A 433 22.35 29.16 2.35
C ARG A 433 22.87 27.97 1.53
N ARG A 434 23.39 26.95 2.23
CA ARG A 434 23.74 25.66 1.59
C ARG A 434 22.47 24.94 1.16
N LEU A 435 22.52 24.32 -0.01
CA LEU A 435 21.37 23.61 -0.57
C LEU A 435 21.36 22.15 -0.12
N VAL A 436 20.18 21.67 0.24
CA VAL A 436 19.84 20.25 0.32
C VAL A 436 18.73 19.99 -0.69
N VAL A 437 19.07 19.36 -1.81
CA VAL A 437 18.09 19.04 -2.85
C VAL A 437 17.57 17.64 -2.61
N VAL A 438 16.25 17.52 -2.44
CA VAL A 438 15.55 16.26 -2.26
C VAL A 438 14.86 15.90 -3.56
N VAL A 439 15.13 14.71 -4.07
CA VAL A 439 14.51 14.13 -5.27
C VAL A 439 13.80 12.83 -4.90
N ARG A 440 12.86 12.43 -5.75
CA ARG A 440 12.16 11.15 -5.63
C ARG A 440 12.00 10.57 -7.03
N ASP A 441 12.58 9.40 -7.24
CA ASP A 441 12.59 8.69 -8.53
C ASP A 441 13.13 9.58 -9.65
N GLU A 442 14.28 10.22 -9.42
CA GLU A 442 14.82 11.22 -10.35
C GLU A 442 15.00 10.67 -11.78
N HIS A 443 15.31 9.37 -11.91
CA HIS A 443 15.46 8.68 -13.20
C HIS A 443 14.18 8.73 -14.06
N ARG A 444 13.00 8.76 -13.43
CA ARG A 444 11.69 8.81 -14.11
C ARG A 444 11.30 10.22 -14.53
N HIS A 445 12.02 11.23 -14.07
CA HIS A 445 11.64 12.63 -14.19
C HIS A 445 12.75 13.48 -14.79
N PRO A 446 12.87 13.53 -16.14
CA PRO A 446 13.92 14.28 -16.82
C PRO A 446 14.03 15.77 -16.43
N TRP A 447 12.94 16.39 -15.97
CA TRP A 447 12.96 17.76 -15.49
C TRP A 447 13.70 17.90 -14.15
N MET A 448 13.62 16.89 -13.26
CA MET A 448 14.38 16.86 -12.01
C MET A 448 15.87 16.76 -12.29
N ALA A 449 16.26 15.88 -13.22
CA ALA A 449 17.65 15.74 -13.65
C ALA A 449 18.24 17.07 -14.15
N ARG A 450 17.51 17.77 -15.03
CA ARG A 450 17.93 19.08 -15.57
C ARG A 450 17.97 20.18 -14.51
N ALA A 451 16.99 20.21 -13.60
CA ALA A 451 16.99 21.14 -12.48
C ALA A 451 18.18 20.90 -11.54
N LEU A 452 18.46 19.63 -11.23
CA LEU A 452 19.57 19.22 -10.40
C LEU A 452 20.92 19.57 -11.05
N ASP A 453 21.09 19.32 -12.36
CA ASP A 453 22.29 19.72 -13.10
C ASP A 453 22.54 21.23 -13.03
N ALA A 454 21.50 22.04 -13.22
CA ALA A 454 21.59 23.49 -13.14
C ALA A 454 21.95 23.98 -11.71
N LEU A 455 21.36 23.39 -10.68
CA LEU A 455 21.66 23.70 -9.28
C LEU A 455 23.09 23.29 -8.91
N LEU A 456 23.54 22.11 -9.32
CA LEU A 456 24.90 21.61 -9.06
C LEU A 456 25.97 22.43 -9.78
N ALA A 457 25.69 22.88 -11.01
CA ALA A 457 26.59 23.77 -11.73
C ALA A 457 26.77 25.12 -11.01
N ALA A 458 25.71 25.65 -10.39
CA ALA A 458 25.76 26.90 -9.63
C ALA A 458 26.29 26.73 -8.19
N ARG A 459 26.00 25.59 -7.56
CA ARG A 459 26.30 25.26 -6.16
C ARG A 459 26.86 23.83 -6.04
N PRO A 460 28.16 23.62 -6.35
CA PRO A 460 28.78 22.30 -6.24
C PRO A 460 28.80 21.71 -4.80
N ASP A 461 28.61 22.56 -3.79
CA ASP A 461 28.54 22.20 -2.36
C ASP A 461 27.17 21.65 -1.91
N THR A 462 26.23 21.51 -2.84
CA THR A 462 24.88 20.98 -2.62
C THR A 462 24.94 19.53 -2.15
N VAL A 463 24.06 19.19 -1.20
CA VAL A 463 23.78 17.81 -0.79
C VAL A 463 22.53 17.33 -1.55
N VAL A 464 22.55 16.10 -2.02
CA VAL A 464 21.42 15.47 -2.73
C VAL A 464 20.89 14.31 -1.89
N VAL A 465 19.58 14.27 -1.68
CA VAL A 465 18.89 13.17 -1.00
C VAL A 465 17.87 12.57 -1.98
N GLU A 466 18.06 11.32 -2.38
CA GLU A 466 17.13 10.54 -3.20
C GLU A 466 16.25 9.68 -2.29
N MET A 467 14.94 9.93 -2.31
CA MET A 467 13.95 9.26 -1.46
C MET A 467 13.04 8.27 -2.19
N GLY A 468 13.32 8.00 -3.47
CA GLY A 468 12.69 6.96 -4.29
C GLY A 468 13.65 5.81 -4.58
N ILE A 469 13.61 5.29 -5.81
CA ILE A 469 14.54 4.27 -6.31
C ILE A 469 15.81 4.96 -6.86
N PRO A 470 17.01 4.68 -6.32
CA PRO A 470 18.24 5.36 -6.71
C PRO A 470 18.85 4.78 -8.00
N GLN A 471 18.19 4.94 -9.15
CA GLN A 471 18.71 4.50 -10.46
C GLN A 471 19.64 5.54 -11.11
N SER A 472 19.44 6.83 -10.84
CA SER A 472 20.29 7.89 -11.36
C SER A 472 21.67 7.87 -10.71
N ALA A 473 22.71 8.22 -11.49
CA ALA A 473 24.07 8.28 -10.97
C ALA A 473 24.17 9.27 -9.78
N PRO A 474 24.81 8.88 -8.66
CA PRO A 474 25.03 9.75 -7.51
C PRO A 474 25.74 11.06 -7.88
N ARG A 475 25.19 12.20 -7.45
CA ARG A 475 25.70 13.55 -7.75
C ARG A 475 25.64 14.47 -6.53
N GLY A 476 26.41 15.57 -6.57
CA GLY A 476 26.53 16.54 -5.48
C GLY A 476 27.59 16.19 -4.45
N SER A 477 27.92 17.14 -3.58
CA SER A 477 29.01 16.98 -2.58
C SER A 477 28.82 15.75 -1.68
N LEU A 478 27.56 15.42 -1.40
CA LEU A 478 27.11 14.21 -0.73
C LEU A 478 25.80 13.78 -1.39
N TYR A 479 25.70 12.50 -1.73
CA TYR A 479 24.50 11.86 -2.19
C TYR A 479 24.05 10.84 -1.15
N VAL A 480 22.78 10.89 -0.75
CA VAL A 480 22.17 9.96 0.20
C VAL A 480 20.95 9.34 -0.45
N ALA A 481 20.94 8.03 -0.64
CA ALA A 481 19.75 7.29 -1.04
C ALA A 481 19.08 6.67 0.19
N THR A 482 17.78 6.92 0.36
CA THR A 482 16.98 6.42 1.50
C THR A 482 16.05 5.27 1.14
N HIS A 483 15.92 4.95 -0.16
CA HIS A 483 15.12 3.83 -0.67
C HIS A 483 13.62 3.91 -0.27
N GLY A 484 13.10 5.13 -0.08
CA GLY A 484 11.73 5.38 0.36
C GLY A 484 11.61 6.70 1.14
N ALA A 485 10.41 7.27 1.20
CA ALA A 485 10.16 8.62 1.68
C ALA A 485 9.44 8.71 3.03
N SER A 486 9.47 7.63 3.83
CA SER A 486 8.90 7.66 5.19
C SER A 486 9.58 8.68 6.09
N ARG A 487 8.87 9.09 7.16
CA ARG A 487 9.40 10.01 8.16
C ARG A 487 10.71 9.49 8.76
N VAL A 488 10.82 8.21 9.08
CA VAL A 488 12.07 7.63 9.62
C VAL A 488 13.22 7.60 8.61
N CYS A 489 12.94 7.46 7.30
CA CYS A 489 13.93 7.65 6.25
C CYS A 489 14.42 9.11 6.20
N GLY A 490 13.51 10.07 6.34
CA GLY A 490 13.84 11.49 6.47
C GLY A 490 14.71 11.79 7.69
N GLN A 491 14.41 11.19 8.84
CA GLN A 491 15.19 11.30 10.07
C GLN A 491 16.61 10.75 9.90
N ALA A 492 16.74 9.56 9.33
CA ALA A 492 18.03 8.92 9.06
C ALA A 492 18.86 9.75 8.07
N ALA A 493 18.26 10.30 7.01
CA ALA A 493 18.96 11.19 6.09
C ALA A 493 19.41 12.49 6.77
N ALA A 494 18.54 13.12 7.56
CA ALA A 494 18.88 14.33 8.32
C ALA A 494 20.03 14.09 9.30
N GLU A 495 20.11 12.89 9.90
CA GLU A 495 21.27 12.44 10.67
C GLU A 495 22.53 12.39 9.82
N ALA A 496 22.49 11.67 8.69
CA ALA A 496 23.64 11.47 7.83
C ALA A 496 24.22 12.76 7.25
N VAL A 497 23.40 13.75 6.91
CA VAL A 497 23.88 15.01 6.32
C VAL A 497 24.41 16.00 7.36
N THR A 498 24.15 15.78 8.65
CA THR A 498 24.59 16.65 9.77
C THR A 498 25.79 16.10 10.54
N THR A 499 26.32 14.93 10.16
CA THR A 499 27.49 14.27 10.76
C THR A 499 28.55 14.01 9.72
#